data_AF-A0A0B6ZNT9-F1
#
_entry.id   AF-A0A0B6ZNT9-F1
#
_cell.length_a   1.000
_cell.length_b   1.000
_cell.length_c   1.000
_cell.angle_alpha   90.00
_cell.angle_beta   90.00
_cell.angle_gamma   90.00
#
_symmetry.space_group_name_H-M   'P 1'
#
loop_
_entity.id
_entity.type
_entity.pdbx_description
1 polymer ?
#
loop_
_entity_poly.entity_id
_entity_poly.type
_entity_poly.pdbx_seq_one_letter_code
_entity_poly.pdbx_strand_id
1 'polypeptide(L)'
;RVSIHGGLSTSDYLKLDSSIQRMDELASKVDLSGWTLDDKNNLLSSILDMEGDKAKKSYKTVETSIKWENIKLDGKTPEECKAMYHRLISKVRKYRTMSEIVSDAVTLMAKEPSQAQANEFADLPKKPPTAFSLFVMKRIKRIPDVKGVNKMKALANDWNELSDEKKEAYKKKYIKLKKKYEENLDTFRHNHPGCAVPGASPPHPPLPSKLFVESRLEKIKRKNPELSNSEAVKKLTNKYKQLSDSRKLKWIKRAKDSLQVYQEQFQQYLSNNPKSTVKPSVLHLSKEEQRIWDSSKGKPLPVPAKNLFMYFCNTRRDNFLHLTISEQSTELSAIYHKLTEDEIKDLADKFKQEVEEYIHSYNEYYTALSEVEKSHEKSPEVALGAYYNTVT
;
A
#
# COMPACT_ATOMS: atom_id res chain seq x y z
N ARG A 1 -20.85 -9.09 14.53
CA ARG A 1 -21.15 -8.49 13.20
C ARG A 1 -22.01 -7.25 13.44
N VAL A 2 -21.41 -6.06 13.46
CA VAL A 2 -22.15 -4.80 13.60
C VAL A 2 -22.27 -4.18 12.21
N SER A 3 -23.47 -4.19 11.67
CA SER A 3 -23.83 -3.52 10.41
C SER A 3 -23.97 -2.03 10.65
N ILE A 4 -23.21 -1.23 9.92
CA ILE A 4 -23.38 0.23 9.85
C ILE A 4 -24.13 0.50 8.53
N HIS A 5 -25.43 0.73 8.60
CA HIS A 5 -26.23 1.28 7.51
C HIS A 5 -26.59 2.72 7.86
N GLY A 6 -26.04 3.66 7.09
CA GLY A 6 -26.31 5.10 7.21
C GLY A 6 -26.01 5.79 5.88
N GLY A 7 -26.64 5.34 4.80
CA GLY A 7 -26.62 6.01 3.51
C GLY A 7 -27.77 7.02 3.42
N LEU A 8 -27.49 8.24 2.94
CA LEU A 8 -28.48 9.30 2.78
C LEU A 8 -29.50 8.99 1.68
N SER A 9 -30.71 9.54 1.83
CA SER A 9 -31.81 9.38 0.88
C SER A 9 -31.51 10.07 -0.45
N THR A 10 -32.08 9.53 -1.54
CA THR A 10 -31.98 10.11 -2.89
C THR A 10 -32.55 11.53 -2.98
N SER A 11 -33.48 11.88 -2.07
CA SER A 11 -34.02 13.25 -1.89
C SER A 11 -32.96 14.24 -1.37
N ASP A 12 -32.06 13.77 -0.49
CA ASP A 12 -31.01 14.60 0.09
C ASP A 12 -29.88 14.89 -0.90
N TYR A 13 -29.61 13.97 -1.82
CA TYR A 13 -28.69 14.19 -2.95
C TYR A 13 -29.22 15.22 -3.95
N LEU A 14 -30.54 15.23 -4.19
CA LEU A 14 -31.19 16.14 -5.14
C LEU A 14 -31.23 17.59 -4.66
N LYS A 15 -31.38 17.81 -3.34
CA LYS A 15 -31.22 19.12 -2.73
C LYS A 15 -29.77 19.61 -2.72
N LEU A 16 -28.80 18.69 -2.77
CA LEU A 16 -27.37 19.01 -2.81
C LEU A 16 -26.93 19.53 -4.18
N ASP A 17 -27.44 18.94 -5.25
CA ASP A 17 -27.10 19.25 -6.66
C ASP A 17 -27.62 20.63 -7.09
N SER A 18 -28.84 20.99 -6.69
CA SER A 18 -29.43 22.31 -6.95
C SER A 18 -28.79 23.44 -6.12
N SER A 19 -28.34 23.15 -4.89
CA SER A 19 -27.53 24.10 -4.12
C SER A 19 -26.13 24.29 -4.70
N ILE A 20 -25.53 23.27 -5.33
CA ILE A 20 -24.21 23.38 -5.98
C ILE A 20 -24.30 24.26 -7.23
N GLN A 21 -25.29 24.05 -8.11
CA GLN A 21 -25.51 24.90 -9.29
C GLN A 21 -25.75 26.37 -8.92
N ARG A 22 -26.57 26.63 -7.90
CA ARG A 22 -26.88 27.99 -7.45
C ARG A 22 -25.67 28.73 -6.86
N MET A 23 -24.72 28.00 -6.26
CA MET A 23 -23.49 28.57 -5.70
C MET A 23 -22.38 28.76 -6.73
N ASP A 24 -22.32 27.91 -7.76
CA ASP A 24 -21.43 28.09 -8.91
C ASP A 24 -21.84 29.33 -9.75
N GLU A 25 -23.14 29.57 -9.91
CA GLU A 25 -23.68 30.81 -10.50
C GLU A 25 -23.32 32.07 -9.68
N LEU A 26 -23.36 32.01 -8.35
CA LEU A 26 -22.97 33.13 -7.47
C LEU A 26 -21.46 33.41 -7.54
N ALA A 27 -20.64 32.36 -7.59
CA ALA A 27 -19.19 32.48 -7.74
C ALA A 27 -18.75 32.98 -9.13
N SER A 28 -19.59 32.81 -10.16
CA SER A 28 -19.32 33.30 -11.52
C SER A 28 -19.52 34.82 -11.69
N LYS A 29 -20.20 35.48 -10.74
CA LYS A 29 -20.50 36.92 -10.77
C LYS A 29 -19.50 37.80 -10.00
N VAL A 30 -18.57 37.18 -9.27
CA VAL A 30 -17.62 37.88 -8.39
C VAL A 30 -16.20 37.56 -8.84
N ASP A 31 -15.38 38.59 -9.05
CA ASP A 31 -13.96 38.38 -9.37
C ASP A 31 -13.20 37.91 -8.12
N LEU A 32 -12.78 36.64 -8.15
CA LEU A 32 -12.07 35.99 -7.05
C LEU A 32 -10.56 35.83 -7.34
N SER A 33 -10.04 36.47 -8.39
CA SER A 33 -8.66 36.32 -8.87
C SER A 33 -7.58 36.90 -7.92
N GLY A 34 -7.93 37.90 -7.11
CA GLY A 34 -7.02 38.58 -6.17
C GLY A 34 -6.96 37.98 -4.74
N TRP A 35 -7.21 36.68 -4.56
CA TRP A 35 -7.18 36.02 -3.24
C TRP A 35 -5.91 35.19 -3.06
N THR A 36 -5.07 35.58 -2.11
CA THR A 36 -3.85 34.86 -1.73
C THR A 36 -4.18 33.57 -0.96
N LEU A 37 -3.17 32.72 -0.75
CA LEU A 37 -3.31 31.53 0.08
C LEU A 37 -3.59 31.92 1.55
N ASP A 38 -2.96 32.98 2.03
CA ASP A 38 -3.15 33.49 3.39
C ASP A 38 -4.56 34.06 3.57
N ASP A 39 -5.10 34.80 2.60
CA ASP A 39 -6.49 35.28 2.65
C ASP A 39 -7.50 34.13 2.78
N LYS A 40 -7.27 33.05 2.04
CA LYS A 40 -8.12 31.84 2.08
C LYS A 40 -8.02 31.09 3.40
N ASN A 41 -6.81 30.98 3.95
CA ASN A 41 -6.60 30.37 5.26
C ASN A 41 -7.21 31.23 6.38
N ASN A 42 -7.03 32.54 6.32
CA ASN A 42 -7.60 33.49 7.29
C ASN A 42 -9.13 33.45 7.27
N LEU A 43 -9.76 33.40 6.09
CA LEU A 43 -11.21 33.22 5.95
C LEU A 43 -11.71 31.95 6.67
N LEU A 44 -11.05 30.83 6.44
CA LEU A 44 -11.44 29.55 7.02
C LEU A 44 -11.23 29.51 8.53
N SER A 45 -10.13 30.09 9.03
CA SER A 45 -9.86 30.21 10.47
C SER A 45 -10.87 31.14 11.16
N SER A 46 -11.18 32.30 10.57
CA SER A 46 -12.19 33.22 11.12
C SER A 46 -13.58 32.59 11.25
N ILE A 47 -13.95 31.69 10.34
CA ILE A 47 -15.22 30.95 10.42
C ILE A 47 -15.20 29.92 11.58
N LEU A 48 -14.06 29.28 11.85
CA LEU A 48 -13.93 28.38 13.00
C LEU A 48 -13.96 29.14 14.33
N ASP A 49 -13.26 30.27 14.40
CA ASP A 49 -13.17 31.08 15.62
C ASP A 49 -14.53 31.71 15.97
N MET A 50 -15.30 32.16 14.97
CA MET A 50 -16.65 32.68 15.17
C MET A 50 -17.64 31.63 15.66
N GLU A 51 -17.48 30.38 15.24
CA GLU A 51 -18.43 29.31 15.54
C GLU A 51 -18.07 28.54 16.82
N GLY A 52 -16.84 28.64 17.31
CA GLY A 52 -16.42 28.10 18.62
C GLY A 52 -16.87 26.65 18.82
N ASP A 53 -17.65 26.39 19.89
CA ASP A 53 -18.20 25.05 20.18
C ASP A 53 -19.21 24.53 19.13
N LYS A 54 -19.81 25.41 18.32
CA LYS A 54 -20.66 25.00 17.19
C LYS A 54 -19.84 24.43 16.04
N ALA A 55 -18.53 24.66 15.99
CA ALA A 55 -17.66 24.06 14.96
C ALA A 55 -17.67 22.51 15.00
N LYS A 56 -18.04 21.92 16.14
CA LYS A 56 -18.24 20.46 16.34
C LYS A 56 -19.60 19.95 15.86
N LYS A 57 -20.53 20.84 15.49
CA LYS A 57 -21.86 20.49 14.96
C LYS A 57 -21.79 20.26 13.45
N SER A 58 -22.85 19.65 12.92
CA SER A 58 -23.03 19.40 11.48
C SER A 58 -22.82 20.67 10.67
N TYR A 59 -21.94 20.60 9.66
CA TYR A 59 -21.60 21.72 8.78
C TYR A 59 -22.84 22.45 8.27
N LYS A 60 -23.87 21.72 7.82
CA LYS A 60 -25.07 22.32 7.24
C LYS A 60 -25.85 23.18 8.23
N THR A 61 -25.84 22.80 9.51
CA THR A 61 -26.48 23.56 10.59
C THR A 61 -25.69 24.83 10.90
N VAL A 62 -24.36 24.73 10.89
CA VAL A 62 -23.46 25.85 11.19
C VAL A 62 -23.41 26.84 10.03
N GLU A 63 -23.38 26.37 8.79
CA GLU A 63 -23.35 27.18 7.57
C GLU A 63 -24.54 28.16 7.48
N THR A 64 -25.74 27.70 7.87
CA THR A 64 -26.94 28.55 7.88
C THR A 64 -26.90 29.64 8.94
N SER A 65 -26.04 29.52 9.97
CA SER A 65 -25.91 30.51 11.04
C SER A 65 -24.71 31.44 10.89
N ILE A 66 -23.89 31.28 9.84
CA ILE A 66 -22.73 32.14 9.59
C ILE A 66 -23.22 33.56 9.29
N LYS A 67 -22.79 34.50 10.13
CA LYS A 67 -23.01 35.95 9.94
C LYS A 67 -21.87 36.54 9.14
N TRP A 68 -22.03 36.60 7.82
CA TRP A 68 -20.99 37.05 6.89
C TRP A 68 -20.54 38.49 7.14
N GLU A 69 -21.41 39.34 7.70
CA GLU A 69 -21.08 40.74 8.03
C GLU A 69 -20.03 40.88 9.14
N ASN A 70 -19.83 39.82 9.94
CA ASN A 70 -18.89 39.82 11.05
C ASN A 70 -17.49 39.33 10.66
N ILE A 71 -17.33 38.78 9.46
CA ILE A 71 -16.03 38.30 8.97
C ILE A 71 -15.26 39.51 8.44
N LYS A 72 -14.30 39.98 9.23
CA LYS A 72 -13.43 41.10 8.85
C LYS A 72 -12.14 40.57 8.25
N LEU A 73 -12.08 40.56 6.92
CA LEU A 73 -10.84 40.34 6.15
C LEU A 73 -10.50 41.62 5.40
N ASP A 74 -9.26 42.07 5.50
CA ASP A 74 -8.83 43.34 4.93
C ASP A 74 -9.01 43.36 3.42
N GLY A 75 -9.76 44.36 2.93
CA GLY A 75 -10.01 44.55 1.50
C GLY A 75 -10.96 43.54 0.85
N LYS A 76 -11.70 42.72 1.63
CA LYS A 76 -12.69 41.76 1.12
C LYS A 76 -14.09 42.07 1.62
N THR A 77 -15.09 41.98 0.74
CA THR A 77 -16.49 42.18 1.12
C THR A 77 -17.11 40.89 1.72
N PRO A 78 -18.17 40.98 2.54
CA PRO A 78 -18.89 39.81 3.03
C PRO A 78 -19.36 38.87 1.89
N GLU A 79 -19.74 39.43 0.75
CA GLU A 79 -20.16 38.70 -0.44
C GLU A 79 -19.00 37.92 -1.07
N GLU A 80 -17.81 38.53 -1.16
CA GLU A 80 -16.59 37.87 -1.64
C GLU A 80 -16.15 36.76 -0.69
N CYS A 81 -16.20 36.99 0.62
CA CYS A 81 -15.91 36.00 1.65
C CYS A 81 -16.83 34.78 1.53
N LYS A 82 -18.13 35.02 1.35
CA LYS A 82 -19.12 33.96 1.14
C LYS A 82 -18.88 33.17 -0.14
N ALA A 83 -18.63 33.85 -1.25
CA ALA A 83 -18.36 33.21 -2.53
C ALA A 83 -17.07 32.37 -2.49
N MET A 84 -16.00 32.91 -1.88
CA MET A 84 -14.74 32.19 -1.72
C MET A 84 -14.90 30.98 -0.81
N TYR A 85 -15.56 31.12 0.35
CA TYR A 85 -15.81 30.01 1.27
C TYR A 85 -16.53 28.85 0.57
N HIS A 86 -17.63 29.13 -0.14
CA HIS A 86 -18.37 28.11 -0.88
C HIS A 86 -17.53 27.47 -2.00
N ARG A 87 -16.65 28.23 -2.66
CA ARG A 87 -15.69 27.70 -3.64
C ARG A 87 -14.71 26.74 -2.99
N LEU A 88 -14.15 27.07 -1.83
CA LEU A 88 -13.17 26.24 -1.11
C LEU A 88 -13.78 24.92 -0.63
N ILE A 89 -14.96 24.96 -0.05
CA ILE A 89 -15.64 23.75 0.47
C ILE A 89 -16.37 22.95 -0.61
N SER A 90 -16.52 23.48 -1.83
CA SER A 90 -17.23 22.81 -2.94
C SER A 90 -16.64 21.43 -3.26
N LYS A 91 -15.32 21.28 -3.10
CA LYS A 91 -14.55 20.05 -3.34
C LYS A 91 -14.44 19.15 -2.11
N VAL A 92 -15.01 19.55 -0.98
CA VAL A 92 -14.99 18.82 0.30
C VAL A 92 -16.30 18.05 0.51
N ARG A 93 -16.23 16.91 1.20
CA ARG A 93 -17.42 16.09 1.50
C ARG A 93 -18.26 16.73 2.61
N LYS A 94 -19.51 17.06 2.30
CA LYS A 94 -20.41 17.90 3.13
C LYS A 94 -21.12 17.22 4.31
N TYR A 95 -20.85 15.94 4.60
CA TYR A 95 -21.53 15.16 5.66
C TYR A 95 -20.62 14.96 6.88
N ARG A 96 -20.17 16.08 7.44
CA ARG A 96 -19.15 16.17 8.49
C ARG A 96 -19.43 17.37 9.40
N THR A 97 -18.62 17.53 10.43
CA THR A 97 -18.62 18.74 11.25
C THR A 97 -17.97 19.93 10.51
N MET A 98 -18.26 21.16 10.93
CA MET A 98 -17.65 22.36 10.32
C MET A 98 -16.11 22.33 10.44
N SER A 99 -15.57 21.92 11.59
CA SER A 99 -14.13 21.78 11.82
C SER A 99 -13.45 20.80 10.85
N GLU A 100 -14.06 19.64 10.64
CA GLU A 100 -13.54 18.65 9.69
C GLU A 100 -13.58 19.16 8.24
N ILE A 101 -14.65 19.87 7.84
CA ILE A 101 -14.75 20.43 6.48
C ILE A 101 -13.69 21.50 6.25
N VAL A 102 -13.49 22.39 7.21
CA VAL A 102 -12.45 23.41 7.11
C VAL A 102 -11.06 22.76 7.05
N SER A 103 -10.79 21.75 7.87
CA SER A 103 -9.51 21.01 7.83
C SER A 103 -9.28 20.32 6.48
N ASP A 104 -10.32 19.70 5.92
CA ASP A 104 -10.26 19.10 4.58
C ASP A 104 -10.06 20.16 3.49
N ALA A 105 -10.70 21.32 3.59
CA ALA A 105 -10.54 22.43 2.65
C ALA A 105 -9.09 22.96 2.67
N VAL A 106 -8.51 23.19 3.85
CA VAL A 106 -7.10 23.57 4.03
C VAL A 106 -6.17 22.50 3.46
N THR A 107 -6.45 21.24 3.72
CA THR A 107 -5.67 20.11 3.19
C THR A 107 -5.73 20.03 1.67
N LEU A 108 -6.90 20.29 1.06
CA LEU A 108 -7.06 20.32 -0.39
C LEU A 108 -6.33 21.51 -1.01
N MET A 109 -6.41 22.71 -0.41
CA MET A 109 -5.67 23.88 -0.87
C MET A 109 -4.16 23.65 -0.84
N ALA A 110 -3.64 23.00 0.22
CA ALA A 110 -2.23 22.65 0.33
C ALA A 110 -1.78 21.57 -0.69
N LYS A 111 -2.72 20.82 -1.26
CA LYS A 111 -2.50 19.78 -2.27
C LYS A 111 -2.75 20.26 -3.71
N GLU A 112 -3.40 21.40 -3.91
CA GLU A 112 -3.51 21.98 -5.25
C GLU A 112 -2.09 22.38 -5.71
N PRO A 113 -1.61 21.88 -6.86
CA PRO A 113 -0.29 22.23 -7.36
C PRO A 113 -0.23 23.75 -7.55
N SER A 114 0.86 24.40 -7.15
CA SER A 114 1.06 25.81 -7.51
C SER A 114 1.09 25.95 -9.03
N GLN A 115 0.71 27.11 -9.57
CA GLN A 115 0.78 27.36 -11.03
C GLN A 115 2.19 27.12 -11.60
N ALA A 116 3.23 27.34 -10.79
CA ALA A 116 4.61 27.01 -11.12
C ALA A 116 4.86 25.49 -11.22
N GLN A 117 4.32 24.69 -10.29
CA GLN A 117 4.38 23.23 -10.36
C GLN A 117 3.54 22.67 -11.52
N ALA A 118 2.36 23.24 -11.80
CA ALA A 118 1.53 22.83 -12.93
C ALA A 118 2.25 23.03 -14.29
N ASN A 119 3.10 24.06 -14.40
CA ASN A 119 3.93 24.31 -15.58
C ASN A 119 5.15 23.37 -15.64
N GLU A 120 5.77 23.02 -14.50
CA GLU A 120 6.86 22.04 -14.42
C GLU A 120 6.39 20.60 -14.75
N PHE A 121 5.11 20.29 -14.51
CA PHE A 121 4.47 19.02 -14.89
C PHE A 121 3.67 19.09 -16.20
N ALA A 122 3.80 20.15 -17.01
CA ALA A 122 3.07 20.28 -18.28
C ALA A 122 3.44 19.17 -19.28
N ASP A 123 4.72 18.79 -19.29
CA ASP A 123 5.27 17.72 -20.14
C ASP A 123 5.13 16.32 -19.53
N LEU A 124 4.59 16.21 -18.31
CA LEU A 124 4.38 14.91 -17.66
C LEU A 124 3.36 14.10 -18.46
N PRO A 125 3.71 12.91 -18.96
CA PRO A 125 2.77 12.07 -19.68
C PRO A 125 1.57 11.74 -18.79
N LYS A 126 0.35 11.84 -19.34
CA LYS A 126 -0.88 11.48 -18.62
C LYS A 126 -1.15 9.99 -18.76
N LYS A 127 -1.56 9.35 -17.66
CA LYS A 127 -1.93 7.92 -17.67
C LYS A 127 -3.02 7.65 -18.72
N PRO A 128 -2.86 6.62 -19.56
CA PRO A 128 -3.83 6.34 -20.62
C PRO A 128 -5.15 5.82 -20.02
N PRO A 129 -6.30 6.18 -20.59
CA PRO A 129 -7.60 5.66 -20.16
C PRO A 129 -7.66 4.13 -20.35
N THR A 130 -8.24 3.42 -19.38
CA THR A 130 -8.43 1.96 -19.47
C THR A 130 -9.31 1.56 -20.66
N ALA A 131 -9.31 0.27 -21.04
CA ALA A 131 -10.16 -0.23 -22.13
C ALA A 131 -11.64 0.14 -21.96
N PHE A 132 -12.18 0.01 -20.74
CA PHE A 132 -13.53 0.45 -20.39
C PHE A 132 -13.68 1.98 -20.46
N SER A 133 -12.71 2.73 -19.95
CA SER A 133 -12.74 4.21 -20.01
C SER A 133 -12.72 4.73 -21.46
N LEU A 134 -11.97 4.09 -22.37
CA LEU A 134 -11.98 4.43 -23.80
C LEU A 134 -13.35 4.18 -24.42
N PHE A 135 -14.00 3.10 -24.03
CA PHE A 135 -15.37 2.79 -24.45
C PHE A 135 -16.36 3.83 -23.91
N VAL A 136 -16.29 4.16 -22.61
CA VAL A 136 -17.10 5.19 -21.96
C VAL A 136 -16.91 6.53 -22.67
N MET A 137 -15.67 7.00 -22.86
CA MET A 137 -15.38 8.27 -23.54
C MET A 137 -15.97 8.35 -24.95
N LYS A 138 -16.01 7.21 -25.67
CA LYS A 138 -16.58 7.14 -27.02
C LYS A 138 -18.11 7.15 -27.03
N ARG A 139 -18.76 6.57 -26.02
CA ARG A 139 -20.22 6.38 -25.98
C ARG A 139 -20.97 7.35 -25.07
N ILE A 140 -20.30 7.99 -24.11
CA ILE A 140 -20.94 8.87 -23.14
C ILE A 140 -21.67 10.05 -23.79
N LYS A 141 -21.18 10.54 -24.94
CA LYS A 141 -21.82 11.60 -25.74
C LYS A 141 -23.11 11.17 -26.46
N ARG A 142 -23.37 9.86 -26.54
CA ARG A 142 -24.54 9.29 -27.24
C ARG A 142 -25.68 8.91 -26.30
N ILE A 143 -25.44 8.95 -24.98
CA ILE A 143 -26.48 8.69 -23.99
C ILE A 143 -27.17 10.03 -23.69
N PRO A 144 -28.52 10.09 -23.77
CA PRO A 144 -29.30 11.28 -23.43
C PRO A 144 -28.94 11.85 -22.06
N ASP A 145 -29.30 13.10 -21.78
CA ASP A 145 -28.92 13.79 -20.55
C ASP A 145 -29.66 13.29 -19.30
N VAL A 146 -29.44 12.03 -18.93
CA VAL A 146 -29.87 11.40 -17.69
C VAL A 146 -28.81 11.65 -16.61
N LYS A 147 -29.19 11.74 -15.32
CA LYS A 147 -28.27 11.87 -14.18
C LYS A 147 -27.05 10.96 -14.33
N GLY A 148 -25.83 11.49 -14.11
CA GLY A 148 -24.55 10.82 -14.45
C GLY A 148 -24.37 9.39 -13.91
N VAL A 149 -24.99 9.05 -12.78
CA VAL A 149 -25.00 7.68 -12.22
C VAL A 149 -25.76 6.69 -13.11
N ASN A 150 -26.86 7.12 -13.73
CA ASN A 150 -27.63 6.29 -14.67
C ASN A 150 -26.88 6.13 -16.00
N LYS A 151 -26.16 7.16 -16.45
CA LYS A 151 -25.26 7.08 -17.62
C LYS A 151 -24.14 6.07 -17.41
N MET A 152 -23.48 6.09 -16.26
CA MET A 152 -22.37 5.15 -15.99
C MET A 152 -22.86 3.71 -15.85
N LYS A 153 -24.02 3.48 -15.21
CA LYS A 153 -24.63 2.13 -15.16
C LYS A 153 -25.02 1.60 -16.54
N ALA A 154 -25.62 2.44 -17.38
CA ALA A 154 -25.95 2.07 -18.76
C ALA A 154 -24.68 1.69 -19.55
N LEU A 155 -23.60 2.49 -19.45
CA LEU A 155 -22.33 2.18 -20.10
C LEU A 155 -21.66 0.91 -19.56
N ALA A 156 -21.78 0.64 -18.26
CA ALA A 156 -21.27 -0.61 -17.68
C ALA A 156 -22.02 -1.83 -18.21
N ASN A 157 -23.35 -1.75 -18.33
CA ASN A 157 -24.17 -2.81 -18.92
C ASN A 157 -23.83 -3.01 -20.40
N ASP A 158 -23.82 -1.93 -21.19
CA ASP A 158 -23.41 -1.97 -22.60
C ASP A 158 -22.02 -2.60 -22.78
N TRP A 159 -21.08 -2.30 -21.88
CA TRP A 159 -19.74 -2.88 -21.92
C TRP A 159 -19.77 -4.37 -21.63
N ASN A 160 -20.57 -4.82 -20.67
CA ASN A 160 -20.72 -6.24 -20.36
C ASN A 160 -21.36 -7.02 -21.52
N GLU A 161 -22.31 -6.41 -22.23
CA GLU A 161 -22.99 -6.97 -23.41
C GLU A 161 -22.14 -6.95 -24.69
N LEU A 162 -21.01 -6.23 -24.73
CA LEU A 162 -20.10 -6.28 -25.88
C LEU A 162 -19.54 -7.70 -26.07
N SER A 163 -19.44 -8.10 -27.34
CA SER A 163 -18.71 -9.30 -27.73
C SER A 163 -17.24 -9.21 -27.31
N ASP A 164 -16.64 -10.37 -27.03
CA ASP A 164 -15.24 -10.46 -26.62
C ASP A 164 -14.29 -9.86 -27.67
N GLU A 165 -14.60 -10.01 -28.96
CA GLU A 165 -13.85 -9.39 -30.05
C GLU A 165 -13.81 -7.85 -29.96
N LYS A 166 -14.95 -7.22 -29.65
CA LYS A 166 -15.04 -5.76 -29.49
C LYS A 166 -14.33 -5.31 -28.21
N LYS A 167 -14.45 -6.05 -27.11
CA LYS A 167 -13.69 -5.79 -25.87
C LYS A 167 -12.18 -5.90 -26.13
N GLU A 168 -11.75 -6.89 -26.90
CA GLU A 168 -10.35 -7.12 -27.26
C GLU A 168 -9.77 -5.98 -28.10
N ALA A 169 -10.55 -5.41 -29.01
CA ALA A 169 -10.15 -4.21 -29.75
C ALA A 169 -9.87 -3.01 -28.82
N TYR A 170 -10.66 -2.81 -27.75
CA TYR A 170 -10.38 -1.78 -26.75
C TYR A 170 -9.17 -2.11 -25.87
N LYS A 171 -8.96 -3.38 -25.51
CA LYS A 171 -7.76 -3.83 -24.79
C LYS A 171 -6.50 -3.61 -25.62
N LYS A 172 -6.48 -3.99 -26.90
CA LYS A 172 -5.37 -3.74 -27.83
C LYS A 172 -5.04 -2.24 -27.95
N LYS A 173 -6.07 -1.38 -28.04
CA LYS A 173 -5.88 0.09 -28.03
C LYS A 173 -5.28 0.58 -26.72
N TYR A 174 -5.77 0.09 -25.57
CA TYR A 174 -5.20 0.41 -24.27
C TYR A 174 -3.73 -0.02 -24.15
N ILE A 175 -3.37 -1.22 -24.61
CA ILE A 175 -1.99 -1.72 -24.60
C ILE A 175 -1.09 -0.80 -25.43
N LYS A 176 -1.52 -0.39 -26.62
CA LYS A 176 -0.75 0.54 -27.47
C LYS A 176 -0.56 1.91 -26.83
N LEU A 177 -1.61 2.46 -26.22
CA LEU A 177 -1.54 3.74 -25.50
C LEU A 177 -0.67 3.65 -24.24
N LYS A 178 -0.70 2.52 -23.55
CA LYS A 178 0.15 2.23 -22.39
C LYS A 178 1.61 2.15 -22.76
N LYS A 179 1.95 1.46 -23.86
CA LYS A 179 3.32 1.42 -24.36
C LYS A 179 3.84 2.82 -24.70
N LYS A 180 3.05 3.62 -25.41
CA LYS A 180 3.40 5.02 -25.73
C LYS A 180 3.54 5.89 -24.48
N TYR A 181 2.70 5.67 -23.47
CA TYR A 181 2.82 6.35 -22.18
C TYR A 181 4.13 6.00 -21.46
N GLU A 182 4.52 4.71 -21.44
CA GLU A 182 5.77 4.26 -20.84
C GLU A 182 6.98 4.83 -21.58
N GLU A 183 6.99 4.80 -22.92
CA GLU A 183 8.03 5.42 -23.76
C GLU A 183 8.14 6.94 -23.48
N ASN A 184 7.02 7.65 -23.44
CA ASN A 184 7.00 9.08 -23.13
C ASN A 184 7.45 9.38 -21.69
N LEU A 185 7.15 8.49 -20.74
CA LEU A 185 7.55 8.63 -19.34
C LEU A 185 9.06 8.42 -19.19
N ASP A 186 9.64 7.49 -19.94
CA ASP A 186 11.08 7.27 -19.99
C ASP A 186 11.79 8.47 -20.64
N THR A 187 11.26 9.04 -21.72
CA THR A 187 11.81 10.29 -22.29
C THR A 187 11.67 11.47 -21.34
N PHE A 188 10.56 11.58 -20.60
CA PHE A 188 10.38 12.61 -19.57
C PHE A 188 11.39 12.44 -18.44
N ARG A 189 11.62 11.21 -17.96
CA ARG A 189 12.64 10.90 -16.96
C ARG A 189 14.06 11.21 -17.43
N HIS A 190 14.34 11.01 -18.72
CA HIS A 190 15.63 11.32 -19.34
C HIS A 190 15.85 12.83 -19.49
N ASN A 191 14.82 13.58 -19.91
CA ASN A 191 14.89 15.03 -20.14
C ASN A 191 14.77 15.86 -18.85
N HIS A 192 14.21 15.28 -17.78
CA HIS A 192 14.06 15.91 -16.47
C HIS A 192 14.68 15.04 -15.37
N PRO A 193 16.02 14.86 -15.37
CA PRO A 193 16.69 14.09 -14.33
C PRO A 193 16.50 14.78 -12.97
N GLY A 194 15.70 14.16 -12.09
CA GLY A 194 15.38 14.68 -10.75
C GLY A 194 13.92 15.09 -10.54
N CYS A 195 13.10 15.23 -11.59
CA CYS A 195 11.69 15.55 -11.43
C CYS A 195 10.89 14.29 -11.03
N ALA A 196 10.36 14.25 -9.80
CA ALA A 196 9.51 13.16 -9.35
C ALA A 196 8.17 13.18 -10.10
N VAL A 197 7.82 12.06 -10.73
CA VAL A 197 6.46 11.84 -11.24
C VAL A 197 5.47 11.93 -10.06
N PRO A 198 4.51 12.88 -10.06
CA PRO A 198 3.48 12.98 -9.04
C PRO A 198 2.73 11.65 -8.87
N GLY A 199 2.76 11.11 -7.64
CA GLY A 199 2.13 9.82 -7.31
C GLY A 199 2.96 8.57 -7.63
N ALA A 200 4.28 8.70 -7.84
CA ALA A 200 5.18 7.55 -7.76
C ALA A 200 5.12 6.96 -6.34
N SER A 201 4.88 5.65 -6.24
CA SER A 201 4.94 4.95 -4.95
C SER A 201 6.39 4.91 -4.46
N PRO A 202 6.63 4.93 -3.14
CA PRO A 202 7.96 4.72 -2.59
C PRO A 202 8.58 3.43 -3.16
N PRO A 203 9.90 3.41 -3.43
CA PRO A 203 10.58 2.20 -3.81
C PRO A 203 10.34 1.09 -2.78
N HIS A 204 10.27 -0.15 -3.25
CA HIS A 204 10.10 -1.33 -2.41
C HIS A 204 11.38 -2.19 -2.40
N PRO A 205 11.67 -2.90 -1.30
CA PRO A 205 12.86 -3.73 -1.20
C PRO A 205 12.84 -4.86 -2.24
N PRO A 206 14.02 -5.30 -2.71
CA PRO A 206 14.16 -6.26 -3.80
C PRO A 206 13.90 -7.70 -3.30
N LEU A 207 12.63 -8.11 -3.22
CA LEU A 207 12.28 -9.45 -2.74
C LEU A 207 12.77 -10.56 -3.70
N PRO A 208 13.35 -11.67 -3.21
CA PRO A 208 13.87 -12.74 -4.06
C PRO A 208 12.84 -13.31 -5.05
N SER A 209 11.62 -13.57 -4.57
CA SER A 209 10.51 -14.05 -5.39
C SER A 209 10.09 -13.05 -6.48
N LYS A 210 10.13 -11.75 -6.17
CA LYS A 210 9.80 -10.67 -7.11
C LYS A 210 10.87 -10.58 -8.21
N LEU A 211 12.15 -10.60 -7.85
CA LEU A 211 13.26 -10.63 -8.81
C LEU A 211 13.16 -11.83 -9.75
N PHE A 212 12.81 -13.01 -9.23
CA PHE A 212 12.58 -14.19 -10.05
C PHE A 212 11.42 -14.00 -11.04
N VAL A 213 10.28 -13.49 -10.58
CA VAL A 213 9.10 -13.23 -11.42
C VAL A 213 9.44 -12.24 -12.52
N GLU A 214 10.03 -11.09 -12.18
CA GLU A 214 10.40 -10.03 -13.12
C GLU A 214 11.34 -10.55 -14.21
N SER A 215 12.35 -11.35 -13.83
CA SER A 215 13.32 -11.92 -14.80
C SER A 215 12.71 -12.90 -15.83
N ARG A 216 11.48 -13.39 -15.59
CA ARG A 216 10.83 -14.43 -16.39
C ARG A 216 9.51 -13.97 -17.01
N LEU A 217 8.95 -12.86 -16.53
CA LEU A 217 7.63 -12.35 -16.92
C LEU A 217 7.55 -12.13 -18.43
N GLU A 218 8.56 -11.46 -18.99
CA GLU A 218 8.57 -11.09 -20.41
C GLU A 218 8.73 -12.29 -21.32
N LYS A 219 9.49 -13.30 -20.88
CA LYS A 219 9.60 -14.57 -21.60
C LYS A 219 8.27 -15.33 -21.60
N ILE A 220 7.50 -15.29 -20.52
CA ILE A 220 6.17 -15.93 -20.45
C ILE A 220 5.16 -15.19 -21.31
N LYS A 221 5.14 -13.85 -21.27
CA LYS A 221 4.23 -13.04 -22.08
C LYS A 221 4.51 -13.20 -23.58
N ARG A 222 5.79 -13.22 -23.98
CA ARG A 222 6.13 -13.47 -25.38
C ARG A 222 5.66 -14.84 -25.88
N LYS A 223 5.68 -15.85 -25.01
CA LYS A 223 5.21 -17.21 -25.34
C LYS A 223 3.70 -17.38 -25.24
N ASN A 224 3.02 -16.55 -24.44
CA ASN A 224 1.58 -16.61 -24.24
C ASN A 224 1.02 -15.17 -24.24
N PRO A 225 0.88 -14.54 -25.42
CA PRO A 225 0.43 -13.15 -25.52
C PRO A 225 -0.99 -12.92 -24.96
N GLU A 226 -1.82 -13.96 -24.99
CA GLU A 226 -3.20 -13.97 -24.45
C GLU A 226 -3.25 -14.10 -22.93
N LEU A 227 -2.15 -14.51 -22.27
CA LEU A 227 -2.14 -14.77 -20.83
C LEU A 227 -2.17 -13.45 -20.05
N SER A 228 -3.09 -13.35 -19.08
CA SER A 228 -3.17 -12.17 -18.23
C SER A 228 -1.90 -12.01 -17.39
N ASN A 229 -1.48 -10.76 -17.16
CA ASN A 229 -0.32 -10.47 -16.32
C ASN A 229 -0.47 -11.07 -14.90
N SER A 230 -1.68 -11.01 -14.34
CA SER A 230 -1.98 -11.61 -13.03
C SER A 230 -1.73 -13.12 -13.00
N GLU A 231 -2.15 -13.83 -14.07
CA GLU A 231 -1.96 -15.28 -14.20
C GLU A 231 -0.50 -15.65 -14.42
N ALA A 232 0.21 -14.87 -15.24
CA ALA A 232 1.64 -15.02 -15.47
C ALA A 232 2.45 -14.89 -14.17
N VAL A 233 2.15 -13.85 -13.37
CA VAL A 233 2.76 -13.63 -12.05
C VAL A 233 2.42 -14.78 -11.11
N LYS A 234 1.16 -15.19 -11.01
CA LYS A 234 0.74 -16.31 -10.15
C LYS A 234 1.48 -17.61 -10.50
N LYS A 235 1.60 -17.92 -11.80
CA LYS A 235 2.35 -19.09 -12.30
C LYS A 235 3.83 -19.04 -11.94
N LEU A 236 4.46 -17.87 -12.07
CA LEU A 236 5.87 -17.68 -11.72
C LEU A 236 6.11 -17.73 -10.20
N THR A 237 5.22 -17.15 -9.40
CA THR A 237 5.28 -17.22 -7.94
C THR A 237 5.18 -18.67 -7.45
N ASN A 238 4.26 -19.47 -8.01
CA ASN A 238 4.17 -20.89 -7.69
C ASN A 238 5.44 -21.65 -8.10
N LYS A 239 5.99 -21.32 -9.28
CA LYS A 239 7.26 -21.90 -9.72
C LYS A 239 8.43 -21.54 -8.80
N TYR A 240 8.47 -20.33 -8.26
CA TYR A 240 9.48 -19.90 -7.29
C TYR A 240 9.41 -20.73 -6.01
N LYS A 241 8.21 -20.97 -5.48
CA LYS A 241 7.99 -21.80 -4.28
C LYS A 241 8.54 -23.22 -4.44
N GLN A 242 8.46 -23.78 -5.65
CA GLN A 242 8.93 -25.12 -5.99
C GLN A 242 10.41 -25.17 -6.43
N LEU A 243 11.14 -24.05 -6.41
CA LEU A 243 12.57 -24.08 -6.72
C LEU A 243 13.33 -24.82 -5.61
N SER A 244 14.40 -25.52 -5.99
CA SER A 244 15.36 -26.07 -5.04
C SER A 244 16.10 -24.97 -4.28
N ASP A 245 16.60 -25.31 -3.09
CA ASP A 245 17.30 -24.38 -2.20
C ASP A 245 18.50 -23.71 -2.91
N SER A 246 19.30 -24.46 -3.66
CA SER A 246 20.40 -23.91 -4.47
C SER A 246 19.95 -22.87 -5.50
N ARG A 247 18.76 -23.06 -6.11
CA ARG A 247 18.20 -22.10 -7.06
C ARG A 247 17.60 -20.89 -6.37
N LYS A 248 16.92 -21.07 -5.24
CA LYS A 248 16.40 -19.96 -4.40
C LYS A 248 17.54 -19.11 -3.86
N LEU A 249 18.64 -19.73 -3.42
CA LEU A 249 19.83 -19.05 -2.88
C LEU A 249 20.39 -18.00 -3.85
N LYS A 250 20.39 -18.28 -5.17
CA LYS A 250 20.83 -17.29 -6.18
C LYS A 250 19.99 -16.01 -6.15
N TRP A 251 18.68 -16.13 -5.94
CA TRP A 251 17.78 -14.99 -5.84
C TRP A 251 17.86 -14.28 -4.50
N ILE A 252 18.09 -15.04 -3.43
CA ILE A 252 18.32 -14.49 -2.09
C ILE A 252 19.60 -13.64 -2.05
N LYS A 253 20.69 -14.15 -2.63
CA LYS A 253 21.95 -13.39 -2.80
C LYS A 253 21.71 -12.11 -3.58
N ARG A 254 21.14 -12.23 -4.78
CA ARG A 254 20.82 -11.07 -5.63
C ARG A 254 19.94 -10.02 -4.93
N ALA A 255 18.96 -10.46 -4.13
CA ALA A 255 18.12 -9.58 -3.34
C ALA A 255 18.94 -8.79 -2.30
N LYS A 256 19.82 -9.47 -1.55
CA LYS A 256 20.71 -8.81 -0.58
C LYS A 256 21.70 -7.87 -1.26
N ASP A 257 22.30 -8.28 -2.37
CA ASP A 257 23.25 -7.46 -3.13
C ASP A 257 22.57 -6.19 -3.70
N SER A 258 21.27 -6.26 -4.00
CA SER A 258 20.48 -5.13 -4.52
C SER A 258 19.97 -4.19 -3.43
N LEU A 259 20.27 -4.43 -2.15
CA LEU A 259 19.81 -3.58 -1.04
C LEU A 259 20.39 -2.17 -1.10
N GLN A 260 21.66 -2.04 -1.49
CA GLN A 260 22.29 -0.73 -1.63
C GLN A 260 21.60 0.11 -2.71
N VAL A 261 21.35 -0.47 -3.87
CA VAL A 261 20.61 0.18 -4.97
C VAL A 261 19.21 0.60 -4.51
N TYR A 262 18.52 -0.24 -3.74
CA TYR A 262 17.23 0.10 -3.15
C TYR A 262 17.32 1.31 -2.21
N GLN A 263 18.33 1.36 -1.34
CA GLN A 263 18.55 2.47 -0.42
C GLN A 263 18.80 3.77 -1.19
N GLU A 264 19.66 3.74 -2.21
CA GLU A 264 19.95 4.89 -3.08
C GLU A 264 18.68 5.39 -3.79
N GLN A 265 17.89 4.49 -4.38
CA GLN A 265 16.60 4.82 -4.99
C GLN A 265 15.62 5.43 -3.98
N PHE A 266 15.61 4.93 -2.75
CA PHE A 266 14.74 5.46 -1.68
C PHE A 266 15.18 6.85 -1.22
N GLN A 267 16.49 7.11 -1.12
CA GLN A 267 17.01 8.43 -0.81
C GLN A 267 16.67 9.45 -1.90
N GLN A 268 16.82 9.05 -3.17
CA GLN A 268 16.40 9.88 -4.30
C GLN A 268 14.89 10.15 -4.29
N TYR A 269 14.08 9.17 -3.88
CA TYR A 269 12.65 9.38 -3.69
C TYR A 269 12.37 10.43 -2.60
N LEU A 270 13.08 10.41 -1.48
CA LEU A 270 12.93 11.41 -0.42
C LEU A 270 13.40 12.81 -0.86
N SER A 271 14.53 12.93 -1.58
CA SER A 271 14.98 14.22 -2.10
C SER A 271 13.95 14.85 -3.02
N ASN A 272 13.29 14.03 -3.84
CA ASN A 272 12.30 14.50 -4.79
C ASN A 272 10.91 14.67 -4.15
N ASN A 273 10.72 14.25 -2.89
CA ASN A 273 9.47 14.40 -2.14
C ASN A 273 9.74 14.92 -0.72
N PRO A 274 10.17 16.19 -0.54
CA PRO A 274 10.61 16.73 0.76
C PRO A 274 9.52 16.70 1.86
N LYS A 275 8.24 16.66 1.48
CA LYS A 275 7.10 16.56 2.40
C LYS A 275 6.76 15.11 2.79
N SER A 276 7.47 14.11 2.26
CA SER A 276 7.20 12.69 2.53
C SER A 276 7.78 12.28 3.88
N THR A 277 6.97 11.65 4.73
CA THR A 277 7.37 11.11 6.04
C THR A 277 7.57 9.58 6.01
N VAL A 278 7.63 8.98 4.82
CA VAL A 278 7.73 7.53 4.64
C VAL A 278 9.12 7.03 4.98
N LYS A 279 9.21 5.97 5.79
CA LYS A 279 10.47 5.31 6.15
C LYS A 279 10.83 4.18 5.17
N PRO A 280 12.12 3.90 4.94
CA PRO A 280 12.53 2.78 4.11
C PRO A 280 12.08 1.45 4.72
N SER A 281 11.55 0.57 3.88
CA SER A 281 11.12 -0.77 4.29
C SER A 281 12.30 -1.72 4.33
N VAL A 282 12.36 -2.56 5.36
CA VAL A 282 13.41 -3.58 5.51
C VAL A 282 13.08 -4.79 4.62
N LEU A 283 14.10 -5.41 4.04
CA LEU A 283 13.95 -6.67 3.32
C LEU A 283 13.68 -7.80 4.32
N HIS A 284 12.45 -8.29 4.33
CA HIS A 284 12.05 -9.46 5.08
C HIS A 284 12.08 -10.70 4.19
N LEU A 285 12.97 -11.64 4.50
CA LEU A 285 12.97 -12.98 3.92
C LEU A 285 11.90 -13.85 4.60
N SER A 286 11.27 -14.74 3.84
CA SER A 286 10.42 -15.78 4.44
C SER A 286 11.25 -16.73 5.32
N LYS A 287 10.60 -17.47 6.23
CA LYS A 287 11.30 -18.46 7.09
C LYS A 287 12.13 -19.46 6.30
N GLU A 288 11.62 -19.90 5.16
CA GLU A 288 12.33 -20.81 4.25
C GLU A 288 13.56 -20.13 3.60
N GLU A 289 13.39 -18.91 3.09
CA GLU A 289 14.50 -18.16 2.48
C GLU A 289 15.57 -17.80 3.50
N GLN A 290 15.18 -17.47 4.74
CA GLN A 290 16.11 -17.24 5.83
C GLN A 290 16.89 -18.50 6.17
N ARG A 291 16.24 -19.66 6.28
CA ARG A 291 16.91 -20.96 6.48
C ARG A 291 17.94 -21.25 5.38
N ILE A 292 17.57 -21.01 4.12
CA ILE A 292 18.47 -21.22 2.97
C ILE A 292 19.68 -20.26 3.04
N TRP A 293 19.45 -19.01 3.41
CA TRP A 293 20.52 -18.03 3.61
C TRP A 293 21.47 -18.46 4.73
N ASP A 294 20.93 -18.80 5.90
CA ASP A 294 21.68 -19.20 7.09
C ASP A 294 22.51 -20.47 6.82
N SER A 295 21.90 -21.48 6.19
CA SER A 295 22.60 -22.69 5.74
C SER A 295 23.76 -22.36 4.80
N SER A 296 23.58 -21.41 3.87
CA SER A 296 24.66 -20.99 2.95
C SER A 296 25.82 -20.27 3.63
N LYS A 297 25.62 -19.81 4.87
CA LYS A 297 26.63 -19.19 5.73
C LYS A 297 27.26 -20.19 6.70
N GLY A 298 26.89 -21.47 6.64
CA GLY A 298 27.38 -22.49 7.57
C GLY A 298 26.76 -22.41 8.96
N LYS A 299 25.68 -21.62 9.13
CA LYS A 299 24.98 -21.53 10.41
C LYS A 299 24.35 -22.88 10.76
N PRO A 300 24.51 -23.39 11.99
CA PRO A 300 23.93 -24.66 12.39
C PRO A 300 22.41 -24.65 12.27
N LEU A 301 21.90 -25.71 11.67
CA LEU A 301 20.48 -25.96 11.43
C LEU A 301 20.24 -27.48 11.50
N PRO A 302 19.04 -27.94 11.89
CA PRO A 302 17.91 -27.13 12.37
C PRO A 302 18.18 -26.52 13.76
N VAL A 303 17.49 -25.42 14.06
CA VAL A 303 17.49 -24.86 15.41
C VAL A 303 16.63 -25.77 16.31
N PRO A 304 17.12 -26.21 17.48
CA PRO A 304 16.38 -27.07 18.39
C PRO A 304 15.03 -26.47 18.81
N ALA A 305 14.15 -27.34 19.29
CA ALA A 305 12.90 -26.89 19.88
C ALA A 305 13.15 -26.04 21.14
N LYS A 306 12.27 -25.08 21.41
CA LYS A 306 12.42 -24.16 22.55
C LYS A 306 12.23 -24.81 23.93
N ASN A 307 11.56 -25.96 23.97
CA ASN A 307 11.27 -26.71 25.19
C ASN A 307 10.90 -28.15 24.83
N LEU A 308 10.85 -29.00 25.86
CA LEU A 308 10.58 -30.44 25.74
C LEU A 308 9.25 -30.76 25.02
N PHE A 309 8.18 -30.00 25.31
CA PHE A 309 6.89 -30.19 24.65
C PHE A 309 6.92 -29.87 23.15
N MET A 310 7.62 -28.80 22.76
CA MET A 310 7.79 -28.45 21.34
C MET A 310 8.67 -29.47 20.61
N TYR A 311 9.68 -30.03 21.30
CA TYR A 311 10.49 -31.13 20.78
C TYR A 311 9.63 -32.36 20.48
N PHE A 312 8.82 -32.77 21.46
CA PHE A 312 7.82 -33.83 21.29
C PHE A 312 6.87 -33.57 20.11
N CYS A 313 6.34 -32.35 20.00
CA CYS A 313 5.43 -32.00 18.92
C CYS A 313 6.11 -32.07 17.55
N ASN A 314 7.36 -31.62 17.44
CA ASN A 314 8.10 -31.62 16.17
C ASN A 314 8.42 -33.04 15.69
N THR A 315 8.78 -33.95 16.60
CA THR A 315 9.14 -35.34 16.25
C THR A 315 7.96 -36.20 15.82
N ARG A 316 6.72 -35.81 16.18
CA ARG A 316 5.50 -36.57 15.89
C ARG A 316 4.53 -35.88 14.93
N ARG A 317 4.84 -34.66 14.47
CA ARG A 317 3.92 -33.84 13.64
C ARG A 317 3.48 -34.55 12.36
N ASP A 318 4.38 -35.30 11.72
CA ASP A 318 4.12 -35.92 10.42
C ASP A 318 2.98 -36.96 10.47
N ASN A 319 2.74 -37.56 11.64
CA ASN A 319 1.64 -38.52 11.85
C ASN A 319 0.25 -37.86 11.80
N PHE A 320 0.18 -36.53 11.92
CA PHE A 320 -1.08 -35.78 12.03
C PHE A 320 -1.31 -34.79 10.87
N LEU A 321 -0.59 -34.92 9.75
CA LEU A 321 -0.71 -34.02 8.60
C LEU A 321 -2.11 -33.99 7.97
N HIS A 322 -2.93 -35.02 8.22
CA HIS A 322 -4.32 -35.10 7.75
C HIS A 322 -5.29 -34.22 8.57
N LEU A 323 -4.89 -33.79 9.76
CA LEU A 323 -5.69 -32.93 10.65
C LEU A 323 -5.36 -31.45 10.44
N THR A 324 -6.26 -30.56 10.88
CA THR A 324 -5.97 -29.13 10.95
C THR A 324 -4.92 -28.82 12.01
N ILE A 325 -4.22 -27.68 11.88
CA ILE A 325 -3.17 -27.26 12.84
C ILE A 325 -3.71 -27.21 14.28
N SER A 326 -4.98 -26.80 14.46
CA SER A 326 -5.60 -26.75 15.79
C SER A 326 -5.81 -28.14 16.37
N GLU A 327 -6.35 -29.06 15.58
CA GLU A 327 -6.58 -30.45 15.99
C GLU A 327 -5.25 -31.17 16.27
N GLN A 328 -4.24 -30.97 15.41
CA GLN A 328 -2.87 -31.48 15.64
C GLN A 328 -2.35 -31.06 17.02
N SER A 329 -2.51 -29.78 17.38
CA SER A 329 -2.05 -29.27 18.67
C SER A 329 -2.82 -29.88 19.85
N THR A 330 -4.14 -30.08 19.70
CA THR A 330 -4.98 -30.70 20.74
C THR A 330 -4.60 -32.16 20.96
N GLU A 331 -4.46 -32.94 19.88
CA GLU A 331 -4.09 -34.36 19.95
C GLU A 331 -2.69 -34.55 20.53
N LEU A 332 -1.69 -33.81 20.04
CA LEU A 332 -0.33 -33.90 20.56
C LEU A 332 -0.25 -33.51 22.04
N SER A 333 -1.01 -32.49 22.47
CA SER A 333 -1.10 -32.13 23.89
C SER A 333 -1.70 -33.27 24.71
N ALA A 334 -2.80 -33.87 24.26
CA ALA A 334 -3.44 -34.98 24.96
C ALA A 334 -2.52 -36.21 25.07
N ILE A 335 -1.72 -36.50 24.04
CA ILE A 335 -0.74 -37.59 24.08
C ILE A 335 0.39 -37.25 25.05
N TYR A 336 0.91 -36.02 25.02
CA TYR A 336 2.00 -35.60 25.90
C TYR A 336 1.64 -35.73 27.39
N HIS A 337 0.43 -35.35 27.78
CA HIS A 337 -0.05 -35.47 29.16
C HIS A 337 -0.30 -36.92 29.62
N LYS A 338 -0.31 -37.88 28.68
CA LYS A 338 -0.48 -39.32 28.96
C LYS A 338 0.84 -40.08 28.98
N LEU A 339 1.97 -39.41 28.71
CA LEU A 339 3.29 -40.04 28.77
C LEU A 339 3.61 -40.47 30.20
N THR A 340 4.25 -41.63 30.32
CA THR A 340 4.81 -42.13 31.57
C THR A 340 6.07 -41.35 31.97
N GLU A 341 6.46 -41.44 33.24
CA GLU A 341 7.69 -40.78 33.73
C GLU A 341 8.94 -41.25 32.98
N ASP A 342 9.04 -42.55 32.68
CA ASP A 342 10.15 -43.12 31.91
C ASP A 342 10.19 -42.58 30.47
N GLU A 343 9.04 -42.44 29.82
CA GLU A 343 8.95 -41.85 28.47
C GLU A 343 9.30 -40.36 28.46
N ILE A 344 8.88 -39.62 29.48
CA ILE A 344 9.23 -38.20 29.63
C ILE A 344 10.75 -38.06 29.85
N LYS A 345 11.35 -38.96 30.65
CA LYS A 345 12.79 -38.98 30.89
C LYS A 345 13.59 -39.28 29.62
N ASP A 346 13.25 -40.33 28.88
CA ASP A 346 13.90 -40.65 27.59
C ASP A 346 13.76 -39.50 26.58
N LEU A 347 12.59 -38.87 26.52
CA LEU A 347 12.36 -37.70 25.68
C LEU A 347 13.23 -36.50 26.12
N ALA A 348 13.37 -36.27 27.43
CA ALA A 348 14.17 -35.19 27.99
C ALA A 348 15.66 -35.40 27.71
N ASP A 349 16.17 -36.63 27.85
CA ASP A 349 17.55 -36.98 27.56
C ASP A 349 17.88 -36.74 26.07
N LYS A 350 17.00 -37.16 25.16
CA LYS A 350 17.15 -36.88 23.72
C LYS A 350 17.10 -35.39 23.38
N PHE A 351 16.18 -34.66 24.00
CA PHE A 351 16.07 -33.21 23.83
C PHE A 351 17.34 -32.50 24.31
N LYS A 352 17.85 -32.90 25.48
CA LYS A 352 19.09 -32.36 26.05
C LYS A 352 20.28 -32.60 25.12
N GLN A 353 20.43 -33.81 24.59
CA GLN A 353 21.49 -34.14 23.64
C GLN A 353 21.43 -33.27 22.37
N GLU A 354 20.26 -33.11 21.73
CA GLU A 354 20.11 -32.26 20.54
C GLU A 354 20.49 -30.80 20.84
N VAL A 355 20.12 -30.31 22.03
CA VAL A 355 20.45 -28.95 22.46
C VAL A 355 21.96 -28.80 22.70
N GLU A 356 22.61 -29.76 23.34
CA GLU A 356 24.06 -29.76 23.57
C GLU A 356 24.85 -29.76 22.25
N GLU A 357 24.48 -30.62 21.30
CA GLU A 357 25.08 -30.68 19.96
C GLU A 357 24.90 -29.36 19.20
N TYR A 358 23.72 -28.73 19.32
CA TYR A 358 23.48 -27.42 18.72
C TYR A 358 24.27 -26.29 19.38
N ILE A 359 24.37 -26.28 20.71
CA ILE A 359 25.19 -25.30 21.44
C ILE A 359 26.66 -25.42 21.00
N HIS A 360 27.18 -26.65 20.92
CA HIS A 360 28.54 -26.89 20.48
C HIS A 360 28.76 -26.38 19.05
N SER A 361 27.94 -26.82 18.09
CA SER A 361 28.05 -26.40 16.69
C SER A 361 27.85 -24.90 16.49
N TYR A 362 27.00 -24.24 17.27
CA TYR A 362 26.81 -22.78 17.19
C TYR A 362 28.04 -22.02 17.69
N ASN A 363 28.69 -22.50 18.75
CA ASN A 363 29.94 -21.92 19.22
C ASN A 363 31.07 -22.09 18.19
N GLU A 364 31.20 -23.28 17.59
CA GLU A 364 32.16 -23.51 16.51
C GLU A 364 31.89 -22.60 15.30
N TYR A 365 30.64 -22.50 14.87
CA TYR A 365 30.24 -21.56 13.82
C TYR A 365 30.62 -20.12 14.16
N TYR A 366 30.28 -19.64 15.35
CA TYR A 366 30.51 -18.24 15.75
C TYR A 366 32.00 -17.90 15.87
N THR A 367 32.81 -18.84 16.38
CA THR A 367 34.27 -18.68 16.47
C THR A 367 34.95 -18.66 15.10
N ALA A 368 34.39 -19.38 14.11
CA ALA A 368 34.87 -19.38 12.73
C ALA A 368 34.51 -18.12 11.93
N LEU A 369 33.60 -17.26 12.42
CA LEU A 369 33.21 -16.01 11.74
C LEU A 369 34.33 -14.95 11.79
N SER A 370 34.42 -14.15 10.72
CA SER A 370 35.23 -12.93 10.75
C SER A 370 34.66 -11.86 11.68
N GLU A 371 35.47 -10.89 12.11
CA GLU A 371 35.00 -9.78 12.97
C GLU A 371 33.86 -8.97 12.35
N VAL A 372 33.90 -8.79 11.02
CA VAL A 372 32.82 -8.12 10.29
C VAL A 372 31.54 -8.97 10.33
N GLU A 373 31.64 -10.28 10.21
CA GLU A 373 30.47 -11.17 10.28
C GLU A 373 29.90 -11.27 11.69
N LYS A 374 30.76 -11.30 12.73
CA LYS A 374 30.34 -11.29 14.14
C LYS A 374 29.54 -10.04 14.49
N SER A 375 29.87 -8.87 13.93
CA SER A 375 29.10 -7.64 14.20
C SER A 375 27.66 -7.68 13.66
N HIS A 376 27.37 -8.58 12.73
CA HIS A 376 26.04 -8.78 12.13
C HIS A 376 25.33 -10.04 12.64
N GLU A 377 25.98 -10.87 13.46
CA GLU A 377 25.46 -12.13 14.01
C GLU A 377 25.27 -12.03 15.52
N LYS A 378 24.27 -12.73 16.05
CA LYS A 378 24.03 -12.73 17.51
C LYS A 378 25.12 -13.52 18.21
N SER A 379 25.67 -12.95 19.29
CA SER A 379 26.63 -13.65 20.15
C SER A 379 26.02 -14.94 20.74
N PRO A 380 26.84 -15.95 21.07
CA PRO A 380 26.34 -17.19 21.66
C PRO A 380 25.51 -16.98 22.93
N GLU A 381 25.85 -16.00 23.77
CA GLU A 381 25.10 -15.68 24.99
C GLU A 381 23.65 -15.27 24.66
N VAL A 382 23.48 -14.45 23.62
CA VAL A 382 22.17 -13.96 23.19
C VAL A 382 21.41 -15.00 22.38
N ALA A 383 22.10 -15.72 21.49
CA ALA A 383 21.49 -16.68 20.58
C ALA A 383 21.06 -17.97 21.29
N LEU A 384 21.85 -18.42 22.27
CA LEU A 384 21.66 -19.68 23.00
C LEU A 384 21.03 -19.49 24.38
N GLY A 385 20.73 -18.24 24.78
CA GLY A 385 20.17 -17.91 26.09
C GLY A 385 18.97 -18.76 26.53
N ALA A 386 18.10 -19.15 25.59
CA ALA A 386 16.94 -19.98 25.85
C ALA A 386 17.27 -21.46 26.16
N TYR A 387 18.47 -21.91 25.81
CA TYR A 387 18.88 -23.31 25.87
C TYR A 387 19.79 -23.63 27.06
N TYR A 388 20.48 -22.63 27.63
CA TYR A 388 21.39 -22.87 28.76
C TYR A 388 20.69 -23.56 29.94
N ASN A 389 19.46 -23.14 30.28
CA ASN A 389 18.65 -23.75 31.33
C ASN A 389 18.22 -25.20 31.05
N THR A 390 18.35 -25.68 29.80
CA THR A 390 18.03 -27.07 29.42
C THR A 390 19.24 -28.00 29.67
N VAL A 391 20.45 -27.43 29.64
CA VAL A 391 21.70 -28.19 29.73
C VAL A 391 22.28 -28.16 31.14
N THR A 392 22.10 -27.06 31.87
CA THR A 392 22.36 -26.94 33.31
C THR A 392 21.33 -27.72 34.11
#